data_AF-A0A2V8MUU3-F1
#
_entry.id   AF-A0A2V8MUU3-F1
#
_cell.length_a   1.000
_cell.length_b   1.000
_cell.length_c   1.000
_cell.angle_alpha   90.00
_cell.angle_beta   90.00
_cell.angle_gamma   90.00
#
_symmetry.space_group_name_H-M   'P 1'
#
loop_
_entity.id
_entity.type
_entity.pdbx_description
1 polymer ?
#
loop_
_entity_poly.entity_id
_entity_poly.type
_entity_poly.pdbx_seq_one_letter_code
_entity_poly.pdbx_strand_id
1 'polypeptide(L)'
;EVSLAVAPMFHIFGHHHGVIHPLYIGATHVIVRQYKPDIVLEQLSKHKVTLFAGGPSTVYVGILAAEGIKTADLSNLKICCAGSSPLSEDLLTNWEKTTGCPI
;
A
#
# COMPACT_ATOMS: atom_id res chain seq x y z
N GLU A 1 -3.12 -8.78 -11.74
CA GLU A 1 -2.86 -7.72 -10.76
C GLU A 1 -3.59 -8.01 -9.46
N VAL A 2 -2.96 -7.76 -8.31
CA VAL A 2 -3.56 -7.84 -6.97
C VAL A 2 -3.38 -6.49 -6.31
N SER A 3 -4.47 -5.82 -5.96
CA SER A 3 -4.44 -4.50 -5.32
C SER A 3 -4.98 -4.55 -3.90
N LEU A 4 -4.46 -3.68 -3.03
CA LEU A 4 -4.93 -3.55 -1.65
C LEU A 4 -5.53 -2.17 -1.40
N ALA A 5 -6.79 -2.11 -0.97
CA ALA A 5 -7.45 -0.90 -0.51
C ALA A 5 -7.24 -0.69 0.99
N VAL A 6 -6.53 0.38 1.34
CA VAL A 6 -6.30 0.82 2.72
C VAL A 6 -7.00 2.13 3.07
N ALA A 7 -7.22 2.98 2.07
CA ALA A 7 -7.90 4.26 2.23
C ALA A 7 -9.43 4.11 2.28
N PRO A 8 -10.15 4.97 3.01
CA PRO A 8 -11.61 4.92 3.02
C PRO A 8 -12.22 5.13 1.62
N MET A 9 -13.04 4.18 1.16
CA MET A 9 -13.59 4.17 -0.21
C MET A 9 -14.63 5.28 -0.51
N PHE A 10 -15.06 6.03 0.50
CA PHE A 10 -15.91 7.21 0.34
C PHE A 10 -15.12 8.49 0.06
N HIS A 11 -13.81 8.50 0.32
CA HIS A 11 -12.91 9.61 -0.02
C HIS A 11 -12.35 9.42 -1.44
N ILE A 12 -12.16 10.48 -2.22
CA ILE A 12 -11.80 10.38 -3.66
C ILE A 12 -10.59 9.48 -3.94
N PHE A 13 -9.55 9.53 -3.11
CA PHE A 13 -8.37 8.67 -3.24
C PHE A 13 -8.73 7.18 -3.07
N GLY A 14 -9.47 6.85 -2.01
CA GLY A 14 -9.94 5.48 -1.77
C GLY A 14 -11.02 5.04 -2.75
N HIS A 15 -11.84 5.96 -3.25
CA HIS A 15 -12.85 5.66 -4.27
C HIS A 15 -12.18 5.29 -5.59
N HIS A 16 -11.18 6.07 -6.02
CA HIS A 16 -10.45 5.77 -7.25
C HIS A 16 -9.64 4.48 -7.12
N HIS A 17 -8.73 4.40 -6.13
CA HIS A 17 -7.80 3.26 -6.01
C HIS A 17 -8.40 2.00 -5.38
N GLY A 18 -9.47 2.14 -4.59
CA GLY A 18 -10.14 1.03 -3.89
C GLY A 18 -11.50 0.63 -4.48
N VAL A 19 -12.03 1.33 -5.48
CA VAL A 19 -13.28 0.91 -6.14
C VAL A 19 -13.11 0.90 -7.65
N ILE A 20 -12.87 2.07 -8.26
CA ILE A 20 -12.94 2.21 -9.72
C ILE A 20 -11.76 1.51 -10.42
N HIS A 21 -10.54 1.80 -10.01
CA HIS A 21 -9.33 1.29 -10.63
C HIS A 21 -9.22 -0.25 -10.61
N PRO A 22 -9.37 -0.95 -9.47
CA PRO A 22 -9.26 -2.40 -9.44
C PRO A 22 -10.33 -3.10 -10.30
N LEU A 23 -11.55 -2.56 -10.33
CA LEU A 23 -12.62 -3.08 -11.19
C LEU A 23 -12.31 -2.86 -12.68
N TYR A 24 -11.82 -1.67 -13.03
CA TYR A 24 -11.50 -1.30 -14.41
C TYR A 24 -10.43 -2.22 -15.01
N ILE A 25 -9.40 -2.59 -14.24
CA ILE A 25 -8.31 -3.46 -14.72
C ILE A 25 -8.56 -4.97 -14.47
N GLY A 26 -9.70 -5.34 -13.88
CA GLY A 26 -9.99 -6.72 -13.51
C GLY A 26 -9.03 -7.30 -12.46
N ALA A 27 -8.55 -6.50 -11.51
CA ALA A 27 -7.63 -6.95 -10.47
C ALA A 27 -8.35 -7.73 -9.36
N THR A 28 -7.62 -8.67 -8.75
CA THR A 28 -8.02 -9.21 -7.44
C THR A 28 -7.92 -8.10 -6.41
N HIS A 29 -9.02 -7.79 -5.73
CA HIS A 29 -9.08 -6.66 -4.81
C HIS A 29 -9.11 -7.11 -3.34
N VAL A 30 -8.04 -6.80 -2.61
CA VAL A 30 -7.89 -7.07 -1.17
C VAL A 30 -8.38 -5.84 -0.40
N ILE A 31 -9.41 -6.02 0.42
CA ILE A 31 -10.01 -4.93 1.20
C ILE A 31 -9.69 -5.14 2.67
N VAL A 32 -9.03 -4.17 3.30
CA VAL A 32 -8.89 -4.15 4.76
C VAL A 32 -9.99 -3.28 5.37
N ARG A 33 -10.65 -3.78 6.42
CA ARG A 33 -11.78 -3.06 7.06
C ARG A 33 -11.33 -1.77 7.74
N GLN A 34 -10.12 -1.78 8.29
CA GLN A 34 -9.53 -0.65 8.99
C GLN A 34 -8.02 -0.68 8.80
N TYR A 35 -7.42 0.50 8.66
CA TYR A 35 -5.98 0.63 8.65
C TYR A 35 -5.38 0.25 10.01
N LYS A 36 -4.52 -0.76 9.99
CA LYS A 36 -3.53 -1.05 11.03
C LYS A 36 -2.24 -1.47 10.32
N PRO A 37 -1.07 -0.90 10.64
CA PRO A 37 0.17 -1.16 9.91
C PRO A 37 0.49 -2.64 9.76
N ASP A 38 0.44 -3.40 10.87
CA ASP A 38 0.80 -4.82 10.86
C ASP A 38 -0.17 -5.66 10.02
N ILE A 39 -1.48 -5.33 10.07
CA ILE A 39 -2.49 -6.02 9.24
C ILE A 39 -2.25 -5.74 7.76
N VAL A 40 -1.97 -4.49 7.40
CA VAL A 40 -1.70 -4.13 6.00
C VAL A 40 -0.44 -4.83 5.52
N LEU A 41 0.64 -4.80 6.30
CA LEU A 41 1.87 -5.50 5.99
C LEU A 41 1.67 -7.00 5.80
N GLU A 42 0.92 -7.64 6.70
CA GLU A 42 0.54 -9.05 6.58
C GLU A 42 -0.22 -9.30 5.28
N GLN A 43 -1.23 -8.48 4.95
CA GLN A 43 -2.02 -8.65 3.75
C GLN A 43 -1.22 -8.40 2.47
N LEU A 44 -0.28 -7.45 2.47
CA LEU A 44 0.64 -7.20 1.35
C LEU A 44 1.43 -8.48 1.01
N SER A 45 2.01 -9.12 2.04
CA SER A 45 2.80 -10.33 1.86
C SER A 45 1.94 -11.56 1.54
N LYS A 46 0.91 -11.81 2.35
CA LYS A 46 0.01 -12.98 2.23
C LYS A 46 -0.67 -13.06 0.86
N HIS A 47 -1.14 -11.93 0.34
CA HIS A 47 -1.84 -11.89 -0.93
C HIS A 47 -0.94 -11.57 -2.12
N LYS A 48 0.38 -11.43 -1.89
CA LYS A 48 1.37 -11.09 -2.93
C LYS A 48 0.92 -9.87 -3.74
N VAL A 49 0.58 -8.80 -3.02
CA VAL A 49 0.05 -7.56 -3.60
C VAL A 49 1.04 -6.99 -4.60
N THR A 50 0.55 -6.61 -5.78
CA THR A 50 1.37 -6.04 -6.87
C THR A 50 1.19 -4.53 -7.00
N LEU A 51 0.03 -4.00 -6.60
CA LEU A 51 -0.29 -2.57 -6.60
C LEU A 51 -0.76 -2.12 -5.22
N PHE A 52 -0.03 -1.18 -4.62
CA PHE A 52 -0.37 -0.61 -3.32
C PHE A 52 -0.51 0.91 -3.37
N ALA A 53 -1.74 1.41 -3.26
CA ALA A 53 -2.02 2.83 -3.16
C ALA A 53 -2.12 3.26 -1.68
N GLY A 54 -0.98 3.65 -1.10
CA GLY A 54 -0.80 3.85 0.33
C GLY A 54 -0.88 5.30 0.80
N GLY A 55 -1.61 6.20 0.14
CA GLY A 55 -1.76 7.58 0.66
C GLY A 55 -2.64 7.64 1.92
N PRO A 56 -2.40 8.57 2.88
CA PRO A 56 -1.33 9.58 2.95
C PRO A 56 0.02 9.04 3.47
N SER A 57 1.04 9.89 3.56
CA SER A 57 2.42 9.52 3.98
C SER A 57 2.49 8.74 5.30
N THR A 58 1.55 8.98 6.23
CA THR A 58 1.47 8.27 7.52
C THR A 58 1.20 6.77 7.37
N VAL A 59 0.61 6.33 6.26
CA VAL A 59 0.40 4.91 5.95
C VAL A 59 1.75 4.24 5.64
N TYR A 60 2.54 4.83 4.76
CA TYR A 60 3.88 4.35 4.44
C TYR A 60 4.81 4.36 5.66
N VAL A 61 4.80 5.46 6.43
CA VAL A 61 5.57 5.57 7.69
C VAL A 61 5.15 4.48 8.69
N GLY A 62 3.85 4.25 8.84
CA GLY A 62 3.35 3.22 9.76
C GLY A 62 3.79 1.82 9.34
N ILE A 63 3.72 1.49 8.05
CA ILE A 63 4.16 0.18 7.53
C ILE A 63 5.67 0.00 7.72
N LEU A 64 6.48 1.03 7.48
CA LEU A 64 7.93 0.98 7.74
C LEU A 64 8.27 0.80 9.22
N ALA A 65 7.39 1.23 10.13
CA ALA A 65 7.53 1.07 11.57
C ALA A 65 6.91 -0.22 12.12
N ALA A 66 6.21 -1.01 11.29
CA ALA A 66 5.54 -2.24 11.68
C ALA A 66 6.57 -3.31 12.11
N GLU A 67 6.22 -4.13 13.10
CA GLU A 67 7.17 -5.09 13.71
C GLU A 67 7.69 -6.12 12.69
N GLY A 68 6.81 -6.53 11.77
CA GLY A 68 7.10 -7.54 10.74
C GLY A 68 7.86 -7.02 9.51
N ILE A 69 8.18 -5.72 9.40
CA ILE A 69 8.67 -5.13 8.14
C ILE A 69 9.96 -5.80 7.64
N LYS A 70 10.81 -6.25 8.57
CA LYS A 70 12.10 -6.89 8.26
C LYS A 70 11.97 -8.32 7.74
N THR A 71 10.85 -8.99 8.01
CA THR A 71 10.62 -10.40 7.69
C THR A 71 9.52 -10.61 6.64
N ALA A 72 8.71 -9.60 6.38
CA ALA A 72 7.67 -9.65 5.35
C ALA A 72 8.27 -9.75 3.95
N ASP A 73 7.79 -10.71 3.16
CA ASP A 73 8.11 -10.77 1.73
C ASP A 73 7.24 -9.76 0.97
N LEU A 74 7.88 -8.70 0.46
CA LEU A 74 7.27 -7.62 -0.32
C LEU A 74 7.75 -7.60 -1.78
N SER A 75 8.46 -8.62 -2.23
CA SER A 75 9.07 -8.70 -3.58
C SER A 75 8.06 -8.69 -4.73
N ASN A 76 6.76 -8.86 -4.44
CA ASN A 76 5.69 -8.83 -5.43
C ASN A 76 5.20 -7.41 -5.74
N LEU A 77 5.55 -6.40 -4.91
CA LEU A 77 5.18 -5.01 -5.16
C LEU A 77 5.83 -4.53 -6.47
N LYS A 78 5.00 -4.03 -7.38
CA LYS A 78 5.43 -3.46 -8.66
C LYS A 78 5.14 -1.97 -8.76
N ILE A 79 4.04 -1.54 -8.13
CA ILE A 79 3.58 -0.16 -8.16
C ILE A 79 3.17 0.23 -6.75
N CYS A 80 3.81 1.25 -6.21
CA CYS A 80 3.32 1.97 -5.04
C CYS A 80 2.85 3.36 -5.48
N CYS A 81 1.68 3.80 -5.02
CA CYS A 81 1.17 5.13 -5.34
C CYS A 81 0.85 5.90 -4.07
N ALA A 82 1.42 7.09 -3.94
CA ALA A 82 1.08 8.01 -2.88
C ALA A 82 0.11 9.12 -3.32
N GLY A 83 -0.39 9.86 -2.34
CA GLY A 83 -1.28 11.00 -2.53
C GLY A 83 -1.74 11.51 -1.16
N SER A 84 -2.58 12.54 -1.15
CA SER A 84 -3.21 13.10 0.06
C SER A 84 -2.27 13.82 1.05
N SER A 85 -0.95 13.72 0.91
CA SER A 85 0.04 14.51 1.65
C SER A 85 1.42 14.53 0.95
N PRO A 86 2.30 15.49 1.25
CA PRO A 86 3.71 15.45 0.84
C PRO A 86 4.44 14.22 1.41
N LEU A 87 5.46 13.75 0.69
CA LEU A 87 6.37 12.69 1.11
C LEU A 87 7.77 13.29 1.27
N SER A 88 8.46 12.95 2.36
CA SER A 88 9.87 13.32 2.54
C SER A 88 10.76 12.45 1.65
N GLU A 89 11.90 12.99 1.23
CA GLU A 89 12.92 12.21 0.51
C GLU A 89 13.34 10.97 1.30
N ASP A 90 13.55 11.13 2.61
CA ASP A 90 13.84 10.01 3.52
C ASP A 90 12.78 8.90 3.48
N LEU A 91 11.49 9.24 3.30
CA LEU A 91 10.43 8.25 3.23
C LEU A 91 10.51 7.46 1.91
N LEU A 92 10.72 8.16 0.80
CA LEU A 92 10.88 7.55 -0.52
C LEU A 92 12.08 6.59 -0.54
N THR A 93 13.25 7.07 -0.09
CA THR A 93 14.47 6.27 -0.05
C THR A 93 14.35 5.07 0.87
N ASN A 94 13.80 5.23 2.07
CA ASN A 94 13.65 4.12 3.00
C ASN A 94 12.63 3.08 2.50
N TRP A 95 11.55 3.53 1.86
CA TRP A 95 10.57 2.63 1.27
C TRP A 95 11.17 1.79 0.14
N GLU A 96 11.84 2.43 -0.82
CA GLU A 96 12.45 1.72 -1.95
C GLU A 96 13.53 0.75 -1.46
N LYS A 97 14.37 1.17 -0.52
CA LYS A 97 15.40 0.30 0.07
C LYS A 97 14.82 -0.92 0.79
N THR A 98 13.67 -0.77 1.45
CA THR A 98 13.05 -1.83 2.26
C THR A 98 12.22 -2.79 1.40
N THR A 99 11.50 -2.26 0.42
CA THR A 99 10.50 -3.02 -0.35
C THR A 99 10.98 -3.40 -1.75
N GLY A 100 12.02 -2.75 -2.26
CA GLY A 100 12.49 -2.89 -3.64
C GLY A 100 11.62 -2.20 -4.68
N CYS A 101 10.59 -1.44 -4.26
CA CYS A 101 9.63 -0.78 -5.14
C CYS A 101 9.56 0.72 -4.80
N PRO A 102 9.71 1.65 -5.77
CA PRO A 102 9.56 3.08 -5.52
C PRO A 102 8.09 3.48 -5.29
N ILE A 103 7.88 4.60 -4.59
CA ILE A 103 6.57 5.26 -4.40
C ILE A 103 6.37 6.35 -5.46
#